data_AF-A0A024Q828-F1
#
_entry.id   AF-A0A024Q828-F1
#
_cell.length_a   1.000
_cell.length_b   1.000
_cell.length_c   1.000
_cell.angle_alpha   90.00
_cell.angle_beta   90.00
_cell.angle_gamma   90.00
#
_symmetry.space_group_name_H-M   'P 1'
#
loop_
_entity.id
_entity.type
_entity.pdbx_description
1 polymer ?
#
loop_
_entity_poly.entity_id
_entity_poly.type
_entity_poly.pdbx_seq_one_letter_code
_entity_poly.pdbx_strand_id
1 'polypeptide(L)'
;MGVYKSARRYSREAFWEKRRRVKRRKDGCSGCDHLIQCNNCICKLLSNMFWQQNTDFCDVERCERFLIKEKGTSEPISLDGSGMPTVFKLEKSLDNSCCVIFSYQDMGGTTPMVPIRRKFVVDCQSLSGIVCLREDDDMVSFY
;
A
#
# COMPACT_ATOMS: atom_id res chain seq x y z
N MET A 1 51.57 -11.16 3.34
CA MET A 1 51.03 -12.45 2.86
C MET A 1 49.86 -12.80 3.75
N GLY A 2 48.61 -13.00 3.37
CA GLY A 2 47.86 -12.99 2.11
C GLY A 2 46.38 -13.20 2.49
N VAL A 3 45.50 -12.68 1.64
CA VAL A 3 44.01 -12.65 1.67
C VAL A 3 43.43 -14.06 1.86
N TYR A 4 42.29 -14.30 2.56
CA TYR A 4 40.92 -14.30 2.00
C TYR A 4 39.83 -14.22 3.09
N LYS A 5 38.91 -13.27 2.88
CA LYS A 5 37.59 -13.21 3.51
C LYS A 5 36.69 -14.27 2.87
N SER A 6 36.10 -15.18 3.65
CA SER A 6 35.01 -16.04 3.18
C SER A 6 33.66 -15.41 3.50
N ALA A 7 32.89 -15.18 2.44
CA ALA A 7 31.59 -14.56 2.45
C ALA A 7 30.46 -15.53 2.85
N ARG A 8 29.49 -14.96 3.57
CA ARG A 8 28.06 -15.26 3.66
C ARG A 8 27.54 -16.50 2.89
N ARG A 9 26.94 -17.42 3.64
CA ARG A 9 25.68 -18.08 3.26
C ARG A 9 24.64 -17.81 4.34
N TYR A 10 23.95 -16.69 4.21
CA TYR A 10 22.71 -16.45 4.94
C TYR A 10 21.60 -17.11 4.12
N SER A 11 21.18 -18.30 4.55
CA SER A 11 20.16 -19.10 3.85
C SER A 11 18.84 -18.32 3.79
N ARG A 12 18.29 -18.15 2.58
CA ARG A 12 17.01 -17.47 2.30
C ARG A 12 15.80 -18.12 3.01
N GLU A 13 15.97 -19.32 3.57
CA GLU A 13 14.90 -20.04 4.27
C GLU A 13 14.63 -19.50 5.68
N ALA A 14 15.62 -18.89 6.34
CA ALA A 14 15.46 -18.40 7.71
C ALA A 14 14.55 -17.16 7.83
N PHE A 15 14.31 -16.44 6.73
CA PHE A 15 13.42 -15.28 6.71
C PHE A 15 11.93 -15.68 6.60
N TRP A 16 11.64 -16.79 5.90
CA TRP A 16 10.26 -17.24 5.68
C TRP A 16 9.71 -18.15 6.78
N GLU A 17 10.58 -18.87 7.52
CA GLU A 17 10.14 -19.76 8.61
C GLU A 17 9.58 -18.98 9.81
N LYS A 18 10.05 -17.75 10.05
CA LYS A 18 9.64 -16.94 11.22
C LYS A 18 8.26 -16.27 11.07
N ARG A 19 7.67 -16.25 9.86
CA ARG A 19 6.31 -15.76 9.60
C ARG A 19 5.22 -16.85 9.66
N ARG A 20 5.56 -18.14 9.68
CA ARG A 20 4.57 -19.24 9.63
C ARG A 20 3.90 -19.61 10.97
N ARG A 21 4.24 -18.93 12.08
CA ARG A 21 3.51 -19.06 13.37
C ARG A 21 2.60 -17.88 13.71
N VAL A 22 2.22 -17.07 12.72
CA VAL A 22 1.03 -16.23 12.85
C VAL A 22 -0.19 -17.07 12.49
N LYS A 23 -0.68 -17.74 13.53
CA LYS A 23 -2.03 -18.24 13.75
C LYS A 23 -3.02 -17.91 12.61
N ARG A 24 -3.54 -18.95 11.94
CA ARG A 24 -4.77 -18.91 11.14
C ARG A 24 -5.85 -18.13 11.89
N ARG A 25 -6.06 -16.87 11.54
CA ARG A 25 -7.23 -16.08 11.88
C ARG A 25 -7.59 -15.28 10.64
N LYS A 26 -8.78 -15.61 10.12
CA LYS A 26 -9.67 -14.86 9.23
C LYS A 26 -9.03 -13.66 8.53
N ASP A 27 -9.01 -13.75 7.21
CA ASP A 27 -9.06 -12.66 6.22
C ASP A 27 -8.95 -11.26 6.83
N GLY A 28 -7.83 -10.60 6.50
CA GLY A 28 -7.38 -9.33 7.07
C GLY A 28 -8.43 -8.23 7.09
N CYS A 29 -9.13 -8.11 8.22
CA CYS A 29 -9.42 -6.91 9.02
C CYS A 29 -10.11 -7.43 10.31
N SER A 30 -9.44 -8.30 11.08
CA SER A 30 -10.00 -8.86 12.33
C SER A 30 -9.52 -8.04 13.54
N GLY A 31 -10.11 -6.86 13.71
CA GLY A 31 -9.84 -6.00 14.87
C GLY A 31 -10.55 -4.64 14.90
N CYS A 32 -11.44 -4.33 13.95
CA CYS A 32 -12.23 -3.11 14.02
C CYS A 32 -13.47 -3.36 14.88
N ASP A 33 -13.30 -3.34 16.21
CA ASP A 33 -14.43 -3.21 17.12
C ASP A 33 -15.20 -1.91 16.78
N HIS A 34 -16.54 -2.02 16.73
CA HIS A 34 -17.52 -1.09 16.14
C HIS A 34 -17.59 0.34 16.73
N LEU A 35 -16.55 0.85 17.38
CA LEU A 35 -16.55 2.16 18.04
C LEU A 35 -15.29 3.02 17.75
N ILE A 36 -14.35 2.53 16.95
CA ILE A 36 -13.15 3.30 16.62
C ILE A 36 -13.52 4.34 15.56
N GLN A 37 -13.74 5.57 16.01
CA GLN A 37 -13.80 6.72 15.11
C GLN A 37 -12.49 6.80 14.35
N CYS A 38 -12.52 6.61 13.03
CA CYS A 38 -11.37 6.73 12.15
C CYS A 38 -10.94 8.20 12.03
N ASN A 39 -10.33 8.73 13.09
CA ASN A 39 -10.04 10.15 13.25
C ASN A 39 -8.70 10.58 12.64
N ASN A 40 -7.99 9.69 11.94
CA ASN A 40 -6.76 10.04 11.25
C ASN A 40 -7.03 10.95 10.04
N CYS A 41 -6.14 11.91 9.76
CA CYS A 41 -6.28 12.82 8.62
C CYS A 41 -6.39 12.07 7.30
N ILE A 42 -5.58 11.01 7.12
CA ILE A 42 -5.61 10.17 5.92
C ILE A 42 -6.93 9.43 5.76
N CYS A 43 -7.51 8.92 6.86
CA CYS A 43 -8.83 8.27 6.82
C CYS A 43 -9.92 9.24 6.35
N LYS A 44 -9.91 10.48 6.88
CA LYS A 44 -10.85 11.53 6.49
C LYS A 44 -10.65 11.95 5.03
N LEU A 45 -9.39 12.12 4.61
CA LEU A 45 -9.04 12.44 3.23
C LEU A 45 -9.54 11.38 2.26
N LEU A 46 -9.20 10.10 2.47
CA LEU A 46 -9.65 9.00 1.62
C LEU A 46 -11.17 8.84 1.60
N SER A 47 -11.84 9.08 2.74
CA SER A 47 -13.30 9.09 2.80
C SER A 47 -13.88 10.23 1.96
N ASN A 48 -13.35 11.45 2.09
CA ASN A 48 -13.82 12.60 1.32
C ASN A 48 -13.62 12.38 -0.19
N MET A 49 -12.49 11.78 -0.59
CA MET A 49 -12.22 11.42 -1.99
C MET A 49 -13.22 10.38 -2.51
N PHE A 50 -13.56 9.37 -1.72
CA PHE A 50 -14.54 8.36 -2.11
C PHE A 50 -15.96 8.93 -2.24
N TRP A 51 -16.37 9.80 -1.33
CA TRP A 51 -17.70 10.44 -1.32
C TRP A 51 -17.80 11.66 -2.25
N GLN A 52 -16.79 11.94 -3.08
CA GLN A 52 -16.75 13.06 -4.03
C GLN A 52 -17.03 14.44 -3.40
N GLN A 53 -16.71 14.61 -2.12
CA GLN A 53 -16.83 15.93 -1.49
C GLN A 53 -15.62 16.78 -1.90
N ASN A 54 -15.88 17.73 -2.81
CA ASN A 54 -14.97 18.76 -3.32
C ASN A 54 -13.89 19.18 -2.31
N THR A 55 -12.76 18.51 -2.36
CA THR A 55 -11.57 18.86 -1.57
C THR A 55 -10.37 18.68 -2.48
N ASP A 56 -9.72 19.80 -2.81
CA ASP A 56 -8.56 19.88 -3.69
C ASP A 56 -7.38 19.08 -3.12
N PHE A 57 -7.30 17.80 -3.46
CA PHE A 57 -6.12 16.99 -3.17
C PHE A 57 -5.31 16.63 -4.43
N CYS A 58 -5.91 16.76 -5.62
CA CYS A 58 -5.28 16.99 -6.94
C CYS A 58 -6.35 16.83 -8.04
N ASP A 59 -7.29 17.79 -8.14
CA ASP A 59 -8.49 17.84 -9.00
C ASP A 59 -9.15 16.50 -9.29
N VAL A 60 -10.22 16.21 -8.54
CA VAL A 60 -10.95 14.92 -8.38
C VAL A 60 -11.25 14.15 -9.68
N GLU A 61 -11.23 14.80 -10.84
CA GLU A 61 -11.38 14.17 -12.16
C GLU A 61 -10.09 13.55 -12.73
N ARG A 62 -8.90 13.92 -12.23
CA ARG A 62 -7.61 13.54 -12.83
C ARG A 62 -6.72 12.68 -11.94
N CYS A 63 -7.02 12.59 -10.65
CA CYS A 63 -6.21 11.82 -9.70
C CYS A 63 -6.72 10.40 -9.50
N GLU A 64 -6.41 9.52 -10.46
CA GLU A 64 -6.76 8.10 -10.38
C GLU A 64 -5.69 7.25 -9.68
N ARG A 65 -4.46 7.77 -9.54
CA ARG A 65 -3.27 6.99 -9.20
C ARG A 65 -2.56 7.54 -7.98
N PHE A 66 -2.22 6.66 -7.05
CA PHE A 66 -1.66 7.01 -5.74
C PHE A 66 -0.43 6.17 -5.42
N LEU A 67 0.51 6.78 -4.71
CA LEU A 67 1.51 6.04 -3.93
C LEU A 67 1.10 6.11 -2.45
N ILE A 68 1.21 4.99 -1.76
CA ILE A 68 0.79 4.86 -0.36
C ILE A 68 2.04 4.82 0.52
N LYS A 69 2.02 5.56 1.65
CA LYS A 69 3.10 5.54 2.64
C LYS A 69 2.61 5.05 4.00
N GLU A 70 3.28 4.04 4.54
CA GLU A 70 3.00 3.52 5.88
C GLU A 70 3.73 4.30 6.98
N LYS A 71 3.14 4.33 8.17
CA LYS A 71 3.80 4.88 9.35
C LYS A 71 5.07 4.10 9.66
N GLY A 72 6.16 4.85 9.90
CA GLY A 72 7.47 4.27 10.21
C GLY A 72 8.29 3.89 8.98
N THR A 73 7.79 4.10 7.76
CA THR A 73 8.58 3.95 6.52
C THR A 73 9.01 5.31 5.99
N SER A 74 10.22 5.38 5.42
CA SER A 74 10.71 6.57 4.71
C SER A 74 10.15 6.66 3.29
N GLU A 75 9.91 5.50 2.67
CA GLU A 75 9.53 5.33 1.27
C GLU A 75 8.09 4.81 1.12
N PRO A 76 7.45 5.04 -0.05
CA PRO A 76 6.16 4.44 -0.38
C PRO A 76 6.22 2.90 -0.47
N ILE A 77 5.07 2.25 -0.32
CA ILE A 77 4.95 0.79 -0.36
C ILE A 77 5.34 0.25 -1.74
N SER A 78 6.19 -0.78 -1.75
CA SER A 78 6.52 -1.63 -2.91
C SER A 78 6.02 -3.06 -2.62
N LEU A 79 5.06 -3.55 -3.40
CA LEU A 79 4.46 -4.89 -3.23
C LEU A 79 5.14 -5.97 -4.08
N ASP A 80 5.83 -5.58 -5.13
CA ASP A 80 6.54 -6.48 -6.05
C ASP A 80 7.95 -6.85 -5.57
N GLY A 81 8.45 -6.17 -4.52
CA GLY A 81 9.78 -6.38 -3.96
C GLY A 81 10.91 -5.88 -4.86
N SER A 82 10.60 -5.09 -5.90
CA SER A 82 11.61 -4.48 -6.77
C SER A 82 12.26 -3.26 -6.13
N GLY A 83 11.64 -2.71 -5.08
CA GLY A 83 12.00 -1.42 -4.49
C GLY A 83 11.33 -0.23 -5.18
N MET A 84 10.60 -0.46 -6.29
CA MET A 84 9.80 0.58 -6.93
C MET A 84 8.45 0.74 -6.23
N PRO A 85 8.01 1.98 -5.93
CA PRO A 85 6.67 2.24 -5.39
C PRO A 85 5.58 1.63 -6.25
N THR A 86 4.67 0.90 -5.61
CA THR A 86 3.48 0.36 -6.27
C THR A 86 2.46 1.48 -6.49
N VAL A 87 1.95 1.57 -7.72
CA VAL A 87 0.90 2.53 -8.07
C VAL A 87 -0.46 1.91 -7.80
N PHE A 88 -1.23 2.60 -6.97
CA PHE A 88 -2.55 2.18 -6.51
C PHE A 88 -3.65 3.05 -7.12
N LYS A 89 -4.83 2.46 -7.32
CA LYS A 89 -6.08 3.18 -7.59
C LYS A 89 -7.05 2.94 -6.43
N LEU A 90 -7.66 3.99 -5.89
CA LEU A 90 -8.66 3.86 -4.83
C LEU A 90 -9.92 3.18 -5.41
N GLU A 91 -10.39 2.08 -4.80
CA GLU A 91 -11.63 1.42 -5.23
C GLU A 91 -12.80 1.73 -4.30
N LYS A 92 -12.62 1.48 -3.00
CA LYS A 92 -13.73 1.54 -2.04
C LYS A 92 -13.24 1.79 -0.62
N SER A 93 -13.96 2.61 0.13
CA SER A 93 -13.89 2.65 1.59
C SER A 93 -14.93 1.69 2.18
N LEU A 94 -14.56 0.91 3.19
CA LEU A 94 -15.49 -0.02 3.85
C LEU A 94 -16.25 0.73 4.96
N ASP A 95 -17.54 0.97 4.73
CA ASP A 95 -18.43 1.63 5.69
C ASP A 95 -18.34 0.98 7.08
N ASN A 96 -18.22 1.80 8.11
CA ASN A 96 -18.04 1.40 9.51
C ASN A 96 -16.72 0.69 9.87
N SER A 97 -15.70 0.77 9.01
CA SER A 97 -14.34 0.35 9.33
C SER A 97 -13.32 1.41 8.90
N CYS A 98 -12.10 1.35 9.48
CA CYS A 98 -10.98 2.16 8.99
C CYS A 98 -10.26 1.48 7.81
N CYS A 99 -10.82 0.42 7.24
CA CYS A 99 -10.20 -0.32 6.14
C CYS A 99 -10.53 0.34 4.78
N VAL A 100 -9.52 0.54 3.96
CA VAL A 100 -9.62 1.10 2.60
C VAL A 100 -9.08 0.10 1.60
N ILE A 101 -9.78 -0.02 0.46
CA ILE A 101 -9.44 -0.94 -0.61
C ILE A 101 -8.86 -0.16 -1.78
N PHE A 102 -7.63 -0.54 -2.15
CA PHE A 102 -6.94 -0.08 -3.33
C PHE A 102 -6.81 -1.23 -4.34
N SER A 103 -6.69 -0.89 -5.62
CA SER A 103 -6.29 -1.83 -6.67
C SER A 103 -4.95 -1.44 -7.27
N TYR A 104 -4.19 -2.43 -7.73
CA TYR A 104 -2.91 -2.22 -8.41
C TYR A 104 -2.74 -3.25 -9.52
N GLN A 105 -1.85 -2.97 -10.47
CA GLN A 105 -1.45 -3.95 -11.48
C GLN A 105 -0.23 -4.71 -10.98
N ASP A 106 -0.29 -6.03 -11.06
CA ASP A 106 0.84 -6.92 -10.81
C ASP A 106 1.16 -7.70 -12.08
N MET A 107 2.44 -8.04 -12.28
CA MET A 107 2.84 -8.86 -13.42
C MET A 107 2.70 -10.32 -13.03
N GLY A 108 1.80 -11.05 -13.72
CA GLY A 108 1.66 -12.48 -13.52
C GLY A 108 2.99 -13.21 -13.82
N GLY A 109 3.36 -14.16 -12.95
CA GLY A 109 4.60 -14.95 -13.09
C GLY A 109 4.57 -16.02 -14.20
N THR A 110 3.53 -16.04 -15.04
CA THR A 110 3.35 -16.99 -16.15
C THR A 110 3.62 -16.29 -17.47
N THR A 111 4.32 -16.93 -18.40
CA THR A 111 4.54 -16.45 -19.77
C THR A 111 3.34 -16.76 -20.67
N PRO A 112 2.84 -15.80 -21.47
CA PRO A 112 3.25 -14.41 -21.55
C PRO A 112 2.85 -13.62 -20.28
N MET A 113 3.70 -12.70 -19.84
CA MET A 113 3.40 -11.86 -18.67
C MET A 113 2.17 -11.00 -18.98
N VAL A 114 1.07 -11.29 -18.28
CA VAL A 114 -0.17 -10.52 -18.38
C VAL A 114 -0.30 -9.65 -17.13
N PRO A 115 -0.63 -8.36 -17.25
CA PRO A 115 -0.96 -7.55 -16.09
C PRO A 115 -2.25 -8.06 -15.44
N ILE A 116 -2.17 -8.41 -14.16
CA ILE A 116 -3.29 -8.88 -13.35
C ILE A 116 -3.65 -7.78 -12.36
N ARG A 117 -4.93 -7.36 -12.37
CA ARG A 117 -5.45 -6.42 -11.37
C ARG A 117 -5.60 -7.14 -10.03
N ARG A 118 -4.91 -6.66 -9.01
CA ARG A 118 -4.97 -7.15 -7.62
C ARG A 118 -5.55 -6.11 -6.69
N LYS A 119 -5.96 -6.54 -5.49
CA LYS A 119 -6.47 -5.68 -4.43
C LYS A 119 -5.50 -5.62 -3.26
N PHE A 120 -5.39 -4.44 -2.66
CA PHE A 120 -4.64 -4.16 -1.46
C PHE A 120 -5.60 -3.55 -0.44
N VAL A 121 -5.77 -4.22 0.70
CA VAL A 121 -6.64 -3.77 1.79
C VAL A 121 -5.76 -3.32 2.94
N VAL A 122 -5.97 -2.09 3.40
CA VAL A 122 -5.14 -1.48 4.46
C VAL A 122 -5.99 -0.69 5.43
N ASP A 123 -5.60 -0.70 6.70
CA ASP A 123 -6.15 0.20 7.71
C ASP A 123 -5.61 1.61 7.48
N CYS A 124 -6.45 2.59 7.17
CA CYS A 124 -6.04 3.98 6.94
C CYS A 124 -5.39 4.62 8.18
N GLN A 125 -5.52 4.03 9.38
CA GLN A 125 -4.80 4.45 10.57
C GLN A 125 -3.32 4.06 10.53
N SER A 126 -2.92 3.03 9.79
CA SER A 126 -1.51 2.65 9.62
C SER A 126 -0.78 3.54 8.60
N LEU A 127 -1.52 4.31 7.82
CA LEU A 127 -0.97 5.20 6.80
C LEU A 127 -0.48 6.52 7.40
N SER A 128 0.68 6.97 6.94
CA SER A 128 1.23 8.29 7.27
C SER A 128 0.97 9.32 6.18
N GLY A 129 0.73 8.89 4.93
CA GLY A 129 0.57 9.78 3.79
C GLY A 129 0.13 9.04 2.54
N ILE A 130 -0.41 9.80 1.59
CA ILE A 130 -0.69 9.36 0.22
C ILE A 130 -0.16 10.43 -0.73
N VAL A 131 0.41 10.02 -1.85
CA VAL A 131 0.92 10.92 -2.88
C VAL A 131 0.09 10.70 -4.13
N CYS A 132 -0.48 11.76 -4.71
CA CYS A 132 -1.17 11.63 -5.97
C CYS A 132 -0.20 11.73 -7.15
N LEU A 133 -0.42 10.89 -8.16
CA LEU A 133 0.28 10.92 -9.44
C LEU A 133 -0.67 11.50 -10.49
N ARG A 134 -0.33 12.67 -11.04
CA ARG A 134 -1.06 13.27 -12.17
C ARG A 134 -0.62 12.59 -13.47
N GLU A 135 -1.53 12.50 -14.44
CA GLU A 135 -1.20 11.92 -15.75
C GLU A 135 -0.18 12.76 -16.55
N ASP A 136 0.00 14.03 -16.18
CA ASP A 136 0.87 14.99 -16.89
C ASP A 136 2.23 15.26 -16.18
N ASP A 137 2.46 14.73 -14.98
CA ASP A 137 3.63 15.10 -14.18
C ASP A 137 4.64 13.93 -14.03
N ASP A 138 5.77 14.06 -14.73
CA ASP A 138 7.06 13.48 -14.32
C ASP A 138 7.63 14.18 -13.06
N MET A 139 6.86 15.06 -12.38
CA MET A 139 7.22 15.76 -11.15
C MET A 139 6.26 15.48 -9.98
N VAL A 140 6.74 14.70 -9.03
CA VAL A 140 6.02 14.30 -7.81
C VAL A 140 5.92 15.48 -6.81
N SER A 141 4.70 15.86 -6.41
CA SER A 141 4.47 16.80 -5.30
C SER A 141 4.14 16.05 -4.00
N PHE A 142 4.80 16.41 -2.89
CA PHE A 142 4.61 15.78 -1.57
C PHE A 142 3.73 16.67 -0.67
N TYR A 143 2.73 16.07 -0.02
CA TYR A 143 1.88 16.70 1.01
C TYR A 143 1.71 15.78 2.21
#